data_AF-A0A9P7RP77-F1
#
_entry.id   AF-A0A9P7RP77-F1
#
_cell.length_a   1.000
_cell.length_b   1.000
_cell.length_c   1.000
_cell.angle_alpha   90.00
_cell.angle_beta   90.00
_cell.angle_gamma   90.00
#
_symmetry.space_group_name_H-M   'P 1'
#
loop_
_entity.id
_entity.type
_entity.pdbx_description
1 polymer ?
#
loop_
_entity_poly.entity_id
_entity_poly.type
_entity_poly.pdbx_seq_one_letter_code
_entity_poly.pdbx_strand_id
1 'polypeptide(L)'
;MHLKPFIQMWDPGPLKPVQRLYSQAYTSDRMLALEKEVMRSVPDNCEYEVVVVAIMHHSDSTNLTHFGTASLWPGYKTYGNMSKYLQLNLSQFTVNHVVYVPKFPDSFCAEYERLVDETATTEVLRYCKRELIHLVWGLLLNNPKFVDAYLNVTLERCADGIMRLLFPRLFPHSADYVEK
;
A
#
# COMPACT_ATOMS: atom_id res chain seq x y z
N MET A 1 1.27 15.89 7.67
CA MET A 1 1.72 15.03 6.55
C MET A 1 2.93 15.70 5.91
N HIS A 2 3.96 14.96 5.52
CA HIS A 2 5.13 15.46 4.82
C HIS A 2 4.94 15.33 3.31
N LEU A 3 4.72 16.45 2.63
CA LEU A 3 4.45 16.48 1.19
C LEU A 3 5.73 16.32 0.36
N LYS A 4 6.86 16.77 0.92
CA LYS A 4 8.17 16.74 0.30
C LYS A 4 9.11 15.78 1.03
N PRO A 5 9.86 14.94 0.32
CA PRO A 5 10.90 14.14 0.93
C PRO A 5 12.11 14.99 1.29
N PHE A 6 12.86 14.55 2.30
CA PHE A 6 14.07 15.24 2.73
C PHE A 6 15.05 14.27 3.37
N ILE A 7 16.33 14.64 3.40
CA ILE A 7 17.33 13.89 4.15
C ILE A 7 17.26 14.36 5.60
N GLN A 8 17.02 13.42 6.51
CA GLN A 8 17.07 13.70 7.94
C GLN A 8 18.44 13.33 8.49
N MET A 9 19.09 14.30 9.14
CA MET A 9 20.38 14.13 9.78
C MET A 9 20.23 14.31 11.29
N TRP A 10 21.07 13.62 12.06
CA TRP A 10 21.21 13.79 13.50
C TRP A 10 22.61 14.32 13.79
N ASP A 11 22.67 15.45 14.49
CA ASP A 11 23.90 15.99 15.04
C ASP A 11 24.03 15.56 16.52
N PRO A 12 24.91 14.58 16.82
CA PRO A 12 25.16 14.14 18.19
C PRO A 12 26.04 15.09 19.03
N GLY A 13 26.48 16.22 18.47
CA GLY A 13 27.36 17.20 19.10
C GLY A 13 28.82 17.13 18.64
N PRO A 14 29.68 18.04 19.13
CA PRO A 14 30.94 18.43 18.49
C PRO A 14 32.01 17.32 18.39
N LEU A 15 31.87 16.23 19.14
CA LEU A 15 32.85 15.14 19.20
C LEU A 15 32.47 13.95 18.31
N LYS A 16 31.32 13.98 17.65
CA LYS A 16 30.80 12.87 16.87
C LYS A 16 30.35 13.38 15.50
N PRO A 17 30.56 12.60 14.42
CA PRO A 17 30.14 13.02 13.10
C PRO A 17 28.61 13.07 13.02
N VAL A 18 28.09 13.99 12.21
CA VAL A 18 26.68 14.04 11.84
C VAL A 18 26.30 12.73 11.15
N GLN A 19 25.17 12.15 11.54
CA GLN A 19 24.71 10.84 11.06
C GLN A 19 23.40 10.96 10.29
N ARG A 20 23.24 10.15 9.24
CA ARG A 20 21.96 10.06 8.53
C ARG A 20 20.96 9.19 9.29
N LEU A 21 19.75 9.70 9.48
CA LEU A 21 18.64 8.98 10.09
C LEU A 21 17.76 8.30 9.02
N TYR A 22 17.55 7.00 9.18
CA TYR A 22 16.62 6.21 8.37
C TYR A 22 15.44 5.79 9.23
N SER A 23 14.29 6.43 9.04
CA SER A 23 13.17 6.29 9.99
C SER A 23 11.82 6.20 9.30
N GLN A 24 11.57 7.05 8.31
CA GLN A 24 10.26 7.26 7.69
C GLN A 24 10.34 7.08 6.18
N ALA A 25 9.21 6.79 5.54
CA ALA A 25 9.17 6.68 4.08
C ALA A 25 9.55 8.01 3.41
N TYR A 26 9.05 9.15 3.89
CA TYR A 26 9.42 10.48 3.39
C TYR A 26 10.87 10.91 3.65
N THR A 27 11.64 10.16 4.47
CA THR A 27 13.09 10.40 4.64
C THR A 27 13.97 9.39 3.93
N SER A 28 13.35 8.44 3.22
CA SER A 28 14.06 7.38 2.50
C SER A 28 14.65 7.84 1.17
N ASP A 29 15.72 7.17 0.74
CA ASP A 29 16.30 7.38 -0.60
C ASP A 29 15.30 7.10 -1.71
N ARG A 30 14.43 6.10 -1.54
CA ARG A 30 13.43 5.76 -2.56
C ARG A 30 12.44 6.91 -2.76
N MET A 31 12.00 7.59 -1.70
CA MET A 31 11.08 8.72 -1.84
C MET A 31 11.75 9.92 -2.51
N LEU A 32 13.02 10.20 -2.18
CA LEU A 32 13.82 11.23 -2.86
C LEU A 32 14.01 10.90 -4.36
N ALA A 33 14.23 9.63 -4.70
CA ALA A 33 14.33 9.18 -6.08
C ALA A 33 12.99 9.33 -6.84
N LEU A 34 11.89 8.92 -6.22
CA LEU A 34 10.54 9.06 -6.80
C LEU A 34 10.19 10.53 -7.07
N GLU A 35 10.52 11.44 -6.16
CA GLU A 35 10.30 12.87 -6.40
C GLU A 35 11.11 13.34 -7.61
N LYS A 36 12.40 12.98 -7.70
CA LYS A 36 13.23 13.33 -8.87
C LYS A 36 12.68 12.75 -10.17
N GLU A 37 12.19 11.51 -10.16
CA GLU A 37 11.57 10.87 -11.32
C GLU A 37 10.33 11.64 -11.79
N VAL A 38 9.44 11.99 -10.85
CA VAL A 38 8.21 12.72 -11.12
C VAL A 38 8.49 14.16 -11.59
N MET A 39 9.42 14.86 -10.96
CA MET A 39 9.75 16.24 -11.35
C MET A 39 10.29 16.33 -12.78
N ARG A 40 10.89 15.26 -13.34
CA ARG A 40 11.33 15.24 -14.74
C ARG A 40 10.18 15.24 -15.75
N SER A 41 9.00 14.76 -15.36
CA SER A 41 7.82 14.76 -16.23
C SER A 41 6.95 15.99 -16.04
N VAL A 42 7.29 16.89 -15.11
CA VAL A 42 6.54 18.12 -14.84
C VAL A 42 7.18 19.27 -15.62
N PRO A 43 6.39 20.10 -16.33
CA PRO A 43 6.91 21.29 -17.01
C PRO A 43 7.54 22.30 -16.04
N ASP A 44 8.60 22.98 -16.47
CA ASP A 44 9.31 23.98 -15.65
C ASP A 44 8.41 25.16 -15.23
N ASN A 45 7.37 25.46 -15.99
CA ASN A 45 6.40 26.52 -15.71
C ASN A 45 5.18 26.03 -14.91
N CYS A 46 5.26 24.86 -14.29
CA CYS A 46 4.19 24.34 -13.44
C CYS A 46 3.99 25.22 -12.19
N GLU A 47 2.79 25.80 -12.06
CA GLU A 47 2.42 26.66 -10.92
C GLU A 47 1.96 25.86 -9.69
N TYR A 48 1.72 24.56 -9.84
CA TYR A 48 1.22 23.70 -8.78
C TYR A 48 2.34 23.03 -7.99
N GLU A 49 2.13 22.90 -6.68
CA GLU A 49 2.99 22.06 -5.85
C GLU A 49 2.84 20.59 -6.27
N VAL A 50 3.96 19.97 -6.63
CA VAL A 50 4.05 18.56 -7.01
C VAL A 50 4.27 17.71 -5.77
N VAL A 51 3.44 16.69 -5.55
CA VAL A 51 3.51 15.81 -4.38
C VAL A 51 3.51 14.36 -4.82
N VAL A 52 4.54 13.62 -4.41
CA VAL A 52 4.51 12.16 -4.49
C VAL A 52 3.67 11.64 -3.32
N VAL A 53 2.62 10.91 -3.64
CA VAL A 53 1.75 10.25 -2.67
C VAL A 53 2.19 8.80 -2.54
N ALA A 54 3.00 8.51 -1.52
CA ALA A 54 3.48 7.15 -1.26
C ALA A 54 2.35 6.29 -0.70
N ILE A 55 1.87 5.33 -1.49
CA ILE A 55 0.83 4.39 -1.11
C ILE A 55 1.50 3.11 -0.61
N MET A 56 1.32 2.81 0.68
CA MET A 56 1.85 1.60 1.31
C MET A 56 0.69 0.64 1.55
N HIS A 57 0.77 -0.55 0.95
CA HIS A 57 -0.24 -1.59 1.09
C HIS A 57 0.21 -2.63 2.11
N HIS A 58 -0.75 -3.13 2.85
CA HIS A 58 -0.54 -4.11 3.89
C HIS A 58 -1.69 -5.11 3.87
N SER A 59 -1.41 -6.35 4.26
CA SER A 59 -2.42 -7.39 4.32
C SER A 59 -2.03 -8.49 5.31
N ASP A 60 -2.93 -8.86 6.21
CA ASP A 60 -2.70 -9.92 7.18
C ASP A 60 -3.96 -10.77 7.33
N SER A 61 -3.78 -12.02 7.77
CA SER A 61 -4.88 -12.91 8.09
C SER A 61 -5.33 -12.65 9.52
N THR A 62 -6.57 -12.21 9.71
CA THR A 62 -7.13 -11.87 11.02
C THR A 62 -8.15 -12.93 11.45
N ASN A 63 -7.96 -13.56 12.60
CA ASN A 63 -9.01 -14.37 13.24
C ASN A 63 -9.98 -13.44 13.97
N LEU A 64 -11.28 -13.53 13.68
CA LEU A 64 -12.30 -12.63 14.22
C LEU A 64 -12.84 -13.09 15.58
N THR A 65 -12.59 -14.34 15.96
CA THR A 65 -13.19 -14.94 17.16
C THR A 65 -12.18 -15.78 17.94
N HIS A 66 -12.17 -15.66 19.27
CA HIS A 66 -11.37 -16.55 20.14
C HIS A 66 -11.82 -18.02 20.06
N PHE A 67 -13.11 -18.24 19.83
CA PHE A 67 -13.71 -19.56 19.61
C PHE A 67 -14.61 -19.49 18.39
N GLY A 68 -14.17 -20.08 17.27
CA GLY A 68 -14.86 -20.06 16.00
C GLY A 68 -13.90 -20.15 14.82
N THR A 69 -14.44 -20.43 13.64
CA THR A 69 -13.69 -20.51 12.37
C THR A 69 -13.81 -19.23 11.56
N ALA A 70 -14.43 -18.17 12.10
CA ALA A 70 -14.60 -16.90 11.43
C ALA A 70 -13.24 -16.19 11.30
N SER A 71 -12.82 -15.94 10.07
CA SER A 71 -11.58 -15.23 9.77
C SER A 71 -11.79 -14.28 8.60
N LEU A 72 -10.98 -13.24 8.58
CA LEU A 72 -10.97 -12.20 7.57
C LEU A 72 -9.56 -12.03 7.03
N TRP A 73 -9.48 -11.58 5.79
CA TRP A 73 -8.22 -11.17 5.18
C TRP A 73 -8.37 -9.76 4.63
N PRO A 74 -8.18 -8.72 5.47
CA PRO A 74 -8.20 -7.35 5.00
C PRO A 74 -6.94 -7.01 4.20
N GLY A 75 -7.11 -6.22 3.15
CA GLY A 75 -6.08 -5.38 2.59
C GLY A 75 -6.30 -3.94 3.04
N TYR A 76 -5.26 -3.30 3.54
CA TYR A 76 -5.30 -1.94 4.04
C TYR A 76 -4.16 -1.12 3.47
N LYS A 77 -4.35 0.19 3.52
CA LYS A 77 -3.46 1.19 2.97
C LYS A 77 -3.13 2.25 4.02
N THR A 78 -1.89 2.69 4.02
CA THR A 78 -1.45 3.92 4.66
C THR A 78 -0.72 4.82 3.66
N TYR A 79 -0.56 6.10 4.01
CA TYR A 79 0.30 7.00 3.24
C TYR A 79 1.68 7.10 3.88
N GLY A 80 2.73 6.80 3.11
CA GLY A 80 4.12 6.94 3.51
C GLY A 80 4.54 8.39 3.80
N ASN A 81 3.72 9.36 3.38
CA ASN A 81 3.86 10.78 3.72
C ASN A 81 3.49 11.09 5.19
N MET A 82 2.90 10.15 5.93
CA MET A 82 2.62 10.28 7.36
C MET A 82 3.72 9.63 8.19
N SER A 83 3.97 10.15 9.39
CA SER A 83 4.92 9.53 10.31
C SER A 83 4.36 8.19 10.80
N LYS A 84 5.24 7.22 11.05
CA LYS A 84 4.89 5.96 11.72
C LYS A 84 4.12 6.18 13.03
N TYR A 85 4.47 7.22 13.78
CA TYR A 85 3.76 7.58 15.01
C TYR A 85 2.26 7.83 14.77
N LEU A 86 1.93 8.59 13.73
CA LEU A 86 0.52 8.83 13.36
C LEU A 86 -0.12 7.58 12.77
N GLN A 87 0.60 6.85 11.91
CA GLN A 87 0.09 5.61 11.31
C GLN A 87 -0.30 4.55 12.35
N LEU A 88 0.49 4.44 13.43
CA LEU A 88 0.29 3.48 14.51
C LEU A 88 -0.70 3.96 15.58
N ASN A 89 -1.16 5.22 15.51
CA ASN A 89 -2.16 5.72 16.43
C ASN A 89 -3.58 5.40 15.91
N LEU A 90 -4.21 4.38 16.51
CA LEU A 90 -5.54 3.91 16.10
C LEU A 90 -6.63 4.99 16.15
N SER A 91 -6.51 6.00 17.02
CA SER A 91 -7.47 7.11 17.11
C SER A 91 -7.43 8.06 15.92
N GLN A 92 -6.38 7.99 15.08
CA GLN A 92 -6.20 8.87 13.93
C GLN A 92 -6.82 8.31 12.65
N PHE A 93 -7.31 7.05 12.66
CA PHE A 93 -7.96 6.40 11.52
C PHE A 93 -7.14 6.50 10.20
N THR A 94 -5.81 6.48 10.32
CA THR A 94 -4.88 6.65 9.20
C THR A 94 -4.71 5.40 8.36
N VAL A 95 -5.12 4.26 8.88
CA VAL A 95 -5.12 2.95 8.20
C VAL A 95 -6.49 2.75 7.56
N ASN A 96 -6.52 2.72 6.24
CA ASN A 96 -7.76 2.62 5.48
C ASN A 96 -7.90 1.20 4.93
N HIS A 97 -9.01 0.52 5.25
CA HIS A 97 -9.36 -0.72 4.58
C HIS A 97 -9.70 -0.43 3.13
N VAL A 98 -9.07 -1.15 2.21
CA VAL A 98 -9.27 -0.96 0.76
C VAL A 98 -9.88 -2.19 0.09
N VAL A 99 -9.69 -3.37 0.69
CA VAL A 99 -10.23 -4.61 0.13
C VAL A 99 -10.37 -5.69 1.20
N TYR A 100 -11.22 -6.68 0.94
CA TYR A 100 -11.34 -7.90 1.73
C TYR A 100 -11.26 -9.11 0.82
N VAL A 101 -10.34 -10.03 1.08
CA VAL A 101 -10.23 -11.28 0.32
C VAL A 101 -11.23 -12.28 0.89
N PRO A 102 -12.20 -12.77 0.09
CA PRO A 102 -13.18 -13.72 0.58
C PRO A 102 -12.56 -15.10 0.83
N LYS A 103 -13.28 -15.92 1.60
CA LYS A 103 -13.02 -17.37 1.64
C LYS A 103 -13.55 -18.02 0.36
N PHE A 104 -13.08 -19.22 0.08
CA PHE A 104 -13.78 -20.05 -0.90
C PHE A 104 -15.19 -20.36 -0.41
N PRO A 105 -16.18 -20.41 -1.32
CA PRO A 105 -17.48 -20.96 -0.96
C PRO A 105 -17.32 -22.44 -0.60
N ASP A 106 -18.20 -22.95 0.27
CA ASP A 106 -18.19 -24.37 0.69
C ASP A 106 -18.33 -25.33 -0.51
N SER A 107 -18.93 -24.85 -1.61
CA SER A 107 -19.08 -25.58 -2.87
C SER A 107 -17.82 -25.65 -3.74
N PHE A 108 -16.74 -24.96 -3.39
CA PHE A 108 -15.55 -24.83 -4.26
C PHE A 108 -14.94 -26.19 -4.61
N CYS A 109 -14.72 -27.07 -3.63
CA CYS A 109 -14.12 -28.38 -3.88
C CYS A 109 -15.00 -29.27 -4.76
N ALA A 110 -16.33 -29.23 -4.54
CA ALA A 110 -17.28 -29.97 -5.37
C ALA A 110 -17.28 -29.47 -6.82
N GLU A 111 -17.18 -28.15 -7.03
CA GLU A 111 -17.11 -27.57 -8.38
C GLU A 111 -15.77 -27.86 -9.06
N TYR A 112 -14.67 -27.85 -8.32
CA TYR A 112 -13.36 -28.26 -8.84
C TYR A 112 -13.39 -29.72 -9.32
N GLU A 113 -13.88 -30.63 -8.47
CA GLU A 113 -13.99 -32.06 -8.81
C GLU A 113 -14.88 -32.29 -10.02
N ARG A 114 -16.01 -31.58 -10.12
CA ARG A 114 -16.90 -31.63 -11.29
C ARG A 114 -16.21 -31.19 -12.59
N LEU A 115 -15.26 -30.26 -12.53
CA LEU A 115 -14.57 -29.70 -13.70
C LEU A 115 -13.30 -30.48 -14.09
N VAL A 116 -12.60 -31.04 -13.12
CA VAL A 116 -11.27 -31.65 -13.30
C VAL A 116 -11.29 -33.17 -13.16
N ASP A 117 -12.40 -33.75 -12.66
CA ASP A 117 -12.56 -35.18 -12.35
C ASP A 117 -11.57 -35.71 -11.29
N GLU A 118 -11.06 -34.79 -10.44
CA GLU A 118 -10.13 -35.08 -9.35
C GLU A 118 -10.44 -34.23 -8.11
N THR A 119 -10.21 -34.78 -6.91
CA THR A 119 -10.30 -34.02 -5.66
C THR A 119 -9.17 -32.99 -5.57
N ALA A 120 -9.50 -31.74 -5.23
CA ALA A 120 -8.49 -30.70 -5.03
C ALA A 120 -7.53 -31.05 -3.88
N THR A 121 -6.23 -31.16 -4.18
CA THR A 121 -5.21 -31.34 -3.15
C THR A 121 -4.99 -30.05 -2.35
N THR A 122 -4.32 -30.15 -1.20
CA THR A 122 -3.92 -29.00 -0.39
C THR A 122 -3.09 -27.98 -1.19
N GLU A 123 -2.21 -28.46 -2.07
CA GLU A 123 -1.37 -27.62 -2.94
C GLU A 123 -2.21 -26.84 -3.95
N VAL A 124 -3.21 -27.50 -4.56
CA VAL A 124 -4.17 -26.87 -5.47
C VAL A 124 -4.97 -25.78 -4.75
N LEU A 125 -5.50 -26.09 -3.57
CA LEU A 125 -6.25 -25.12 -2.76
C LEU A 125 -5.39 -23.91 -2.37
N ARG A 126 -4.12 -24.14 -2.00
CA ARG A 126 -3.16 -23.06 -1.71
C ARG A 126 -2.88 -22.21 -2.94
N TYR A 127 -2.66 -22.83 -4.10
CA TYR A 127 -2.48 -22.15 -5.37
C TYR A 127 -3.70 -21.27 -5.70
N CYS A 128 -4.90 -21.84 -5.69
CA CYS A 128 -6.13 -21.11 -5.96
C CYS A 128 -6.33 -19.96 -4.98
N LYS A 129 -5.97 -20.13 -3.70
CA LYS A 129 -6.12 -19.06 -2.69
C LYS A 129 -5.20 -17.88 -3.00
N ARG A 130 -3.97 -18.16 -3.43
CA ARG A 130 -3.04 -17.12 -3.90
C ARG A 130 -3.60 -16.40 -5.13
N GLU A 131 -4.14 -17.14 -6.11
CA GLU A 131 -4.76 -16.52 -7.29
C GLU A 131 -5.97 -15.67 -6.92
N LEU A 132 -6.80 -16.11 -5.97
CA LEU A 132 -7.89 -15.31 -5.45
C LEU A 132 -7.39 -13.99 -4.83
N ILE A 133 -6.30 -14.02 -4.05
CA ILE A 133 -5.67 -12.80 -3.49
C ILE A 133 -5.23 -11.87 -4.62
N HIS A 134 -4.54 -12.39 -5.65
CA HIS A 134 -4.10 -11.59 -6.79
C HIS A 134 -5.26 -10.99 -7.57
N LEU A 135 -6.33 -11.75 -7.83
CA LEU A 135 -7.53 -11.27 -8.51
C LEU A 135 -8.19 -10.13 -7.73
N VAL A 136 -8.31 -10.28 -6.41
CA VAL A 136 -8.89 -9.27 -5.53
C VAL A 136 -8.07 -7.98 -5.52
N TRP A 137 -6.74 -8.06 -5.41
CA TRP A 137 -5.86 -6.89 -5.58
C TRP A 137 -5.95 -6.30 -6.98
N GLY A 138 -6.09 -7.15 -8.01
CA GLY A 138 -6.28 -6.75 -9.40
C GLY A 138 -7.52 -5.90 -9.61
N LEU A 139 -8.62 -6.16 -8.91
CA LEU A 139 -9.83 -5.31 -8.97
C LEU A 139 -9.56 -3.86 -8.53
N LEU A 140 -8.67 -3.68 -7.55
CA LEU A 140 -8.29 -2.36 -7.05
C LEU A 140 -7.23 -1.70 -7.94
N LEU A 141 -6.17 -2.43 -8.26
CA LEU A 141 -4.98 -1.90 -8.93
C LEU A 141 -5.12 -1.78 -10.45
N ASN A 142 -5.96 -2.61 -11.07
CA ASN A 142 -6.29 -2.50 -12.50
C ASN A 142 -7.52 -1.61 -12.74
N ASN A 143 -8.04 -0.95 -11.70
CA ASN A 143 -9.11 0.02 -11.87
C ASN A 143 -8.64 1.14 -12.83
N PRO A 144 -9.35 1.40 -13.95
CA PRO A 144 -8.89 2.38 -14.95
C PRO A 144 -8.63 3.77 -14.37
N LYS A 145 -9.40 4.20 -13.36
CA LYS A 145 -9.19 5.49 -12.69
C LYS A 145 -7.90 5.50 -11.88
N PHE A 146 -7.59 4.40 -11.20
CA PHE A 146 -6.33 4.27 -10.46
C PHE A 146 -5.15 4.23 -11.42
N VAL A 147 -5.24 3.44 -12.50
CA VAL A 147 -4.18 3.32 -13.51
C VAL A 147 -3.92 4.67 -14.17
N ASP A 148 -4.97 5.41 -14.55
CA ASP A 148 -4.87 6.75 -15.10
C ASP A 148 -4.19 7.71 -14.11
N ALA A 149 -4.69 7.78 -12.86
CA ALA A 149 -4.08 8.60 -11.82
C ALA A 149 -2.62 8.23 -11.51
N TYR A 150 -2.26 6.95 -11.65
CA TYR A 150 -0.91 6.44 -11.38
C TYR A 150 0.08 6.75 -12.50
N LEU A 151 -0.32 6.50 -13.76
CA LEU A 151 0.52 6.73 -14.93
C LEU A 151 0.65 8.22 -15.24
N ASN A 152 -0.45 8.94 -15.08
CA ASN A 152 -0.51 10.38 -15.25
C ASN A 152 -0.38 11.07 -13.89
N VAL A 153 -0.99 12.24 -13.76
CA VAL A 153 -1.01 13.06 -12.56
C VAL A 153 -2.44 13.44 -12.25
N THR A 154 -2.78 13.54 -10.97
CA THR A 154 -4.09 14.05 -10.55
C THR A 154 -3.93 15.45 -9.98
N LEU A 155 -4.65 16.44 -10.53
CA LEU A 155 -4.72 17.78 -9.96
C LEU A 155 -5.87 17.85 -8.96
N GLU A 156 -5.56 18.00 -7.67
CA GLU A 156 -6.54 17.91 -6.60
C GLU A 156 -6.47 19.10 -5.64
N ARG A 157 -7.62 19.48 -5.09
CA ARG A 157 -7.68 20.43 -3.97
C ARG A 157 -7.48 19.68 -2.66
N CYS A 158 -6.37 19.95 -1.98
CA CYS A 158 -6.09 19.34 -0.68
C CYS A 158 -6.91 20.00 0.45
N ALA A 159 -6.86 19.40 1.64
CA ALA A 159 -7.62 19.84 2.81
C ALA A 159 -7.30 21.26 3.30
N ASP A 160 -6.12 21.80 2.95
CA ASP A 160 -5.72 23.18 3.21
C ASP A 160 -6.19 24.18 2.13
N GLY A 161 -6.98 23.71 1.16
CA GLY A 161 -7.54 24.52 0.07
C GLY A 161 -6.61 24.72 -1.12
N ILE A 162 -5.36 24.23 -1.06
CA ILE A 162 -4.34 24.42 -2.10
C ILE A 162 -4.47 23.34 -3.18
N MET A 163 -4.38 23.75 -4.45
CA MET A 163 -4.34 22.84 -5.60
C MET A 163 -2.94 22.24 -5.76
N ARG A 164 -2.87 20.91 -5.86
CA ARG A 164 -1.60 20.18 -5.98
C ARG A 164 -1.65 19.11 -7.06
N LEU A 165 -0.52 18.91 -7.72
CA LEU A 165 -0.30 17.78 -8.61
C LEU A 165 0.13 16.57 -7.79
N LEU A 166 -0.78 15.61 -7.63
CA LEU A 166 -0.57 14.39 -6.87
C LEU A 166 -0.12 13.27 -7.81
N PHE A 167 0.99 12.64 -7.46
CA PHE A 167 1.53 11.47 -8.15
C PHE A 167 1.46 10.26 -7.21
N PRO A 168 0.41 9.43 -7.31
CA PRO A 168 0.31 8.17 -6.60
C PRO A 168 1.49 7.26 -6.96
N ARG A 169 2.22 6.77 -5.96
CA ARG A 169 3.30 5.81 -6.16
C ARG A 169 3.14 4.65 -5.20
N LEU A 170 3.11 3.43 -5.74
CA LEU A 170 3.16 2.22 -4.96
C LEU A 170 4.53 2.18 -4.30
N PHE A 171 4.52 2.08 -2.98
CA PHE A 171 5.73 2.05 -2.16
C PHE A 171 5.86 0.60 -1.63
N PRO A 172 6.14 0.25 -0.35
CA PRO A 172 6.16 -1.15 0.03
C PRO A 172 4.76 -1.73 0.04
N HIS A 173 4.68 -2.99 -0.39
CA HIS A 173 3.62 -3.89 -0.04
C HIS A 173 4.16 -4.86 1.01
N SER A 174 3.50 -4.94 2.16
CA SER A 174 3.74 -5.98 3.16
C SER A 174 2.55 -6.93 3.19
N ALA A 175 2.78 -8.23 3.27
CA ALA A 175 1.73 -9.19 3.49
C ALA A 175 2.24 -10.35 4.34
N ASP A 176 1.38 -10.91 5.18
CA ASP A 176 1.67 -12.19 5.82
C ASP A 176 1.75 -13.28 4.75
N TYR A 177 2.86 -14.00 4.75
CA TYR A 177 3.12 -15.05 3.78
C TYR A 177 2.47 -16.36 4.24
N VAL A 178 1.57 -16.88 3.41
CA VAL A 178 0.68 -18.01 3.72
C VAL A 178 1.39 -19.34 3.44
N GLU A 179 2.51 -19.58 4.12
CA GLU A 179 3.27 -20.84 3.97
C GLU A 179 2.91 -21.91 5.01
N LYS A 180 1.84 -21.70 5.79
CA LYS A 180 1.31 -22.71 6.70
C LYS A 180 -0.14 -23.04 6.35
#